data_AF-A0A8X6X3N1-F1
#
_entry.id   AF-A0A8X6X3N1-F1
#
_cell.length_a   1.000
_cell.length_b   1.000
_cell.length_c   1.000
_cell.angle_alpha   90.00
_cell.angle_beta   90.00
_cell.angle_gamma   90.00
#
_symmetry.space_group_name_H-M   'P 1'
#
loop_
_entity.id
_entity.type
_entity.pdbx_description
1 polymer ?
#
loop_
_entity_poly.entity_id
_entity_poly.type
_entity_poly.pdbx_seq_one_letter_code
_entity_poly.pdbx_strand_id
1 'polypeptide(L)'
;MDHLVRISQRITTLEMAQDLTWQYLIHASCYRNLSSEYRKCADSYLTQQETAKKEDMPVKDKLRKSCCLFDGYKECTRVAVLHKCSPEAADLGEQIVTKAGGPLVQTHCANFKHNTPDCAFHTSSAISKMPLPVLFLACFLLLFLSMYSYR
;
A
#
# COMPACT_ATOMS: atom_id res chain seq x y z
N MET A 1 -26.87 18.86 18.19
CA MET A 1 -25.79 17.86 18.41
C MET A 1 -24.65 17.98 17.39
N ASP A 2 -24.92 18.22 16.10
CA ASP A 2 -23.89 18.35 15.04
C ASP A 2 -22.79 19.40 15.26
N HIS A 3 -23.11 20.56 15.84
CA HIS A 3 -22.12 21.62 16.07
C HIS A 3 -21.11 21.25 17.16
N LEU A 4 -21.57 20.58 18.23
CA LEU A 4 -20.70 20.14 19.32
C LEU A 4 -19.77 19.01 18.86
N VAL A 5 -20.24 18.12 17.97
CA VAL A 5 -19.41 17.07 17.35
C VAL A 5 -18.31 17.68 16.49
N ARG A 6 -18.64 18.70 15.67
CA ARG A 6 -17.65 19.39 14.84
C ARG A 6 -16.65 20.22 15.66
N ILE A 7 -17.10 20.85 16.74
CA ILE A 7 -16.22 21.59 17.66
C ILE A 7 -15.31 20.62 18.40
N SER A 8 -15.84 19.51 18.93
CA SER A 8 -15.06 18.44 19.56
C SER A 8 -14.03 17.88 18.58
N GLN A 9 -14.42 17.58 17.34
CA GLN A 9 -13.47 17.13 16.31
C GLN A 9 -12.39 18.18 16.04
N ARG A 10 -12.71 19.47 15.95
CA ARG A 10 -11.70 20.53 15.77
C ARG A 10 -10.73 20.62 16.94
N ILE A 11 -11.22 20.60 18.18
CA ILE A 11 -10.38 20.64 19.39
C ILE A 11 -9.44 19.43 19.41
N THR A 12 -9.98 18.23 19.20
CA THR A 12 -9.17 17.00 19.14
C THR A 12 -8.15 17.05 17.99
N THR A 13 -8.49 17.61 16.82
CA THR A 13 -7.51 17.74 15.72
C THR A 13 -6.38 18.72 16.04
N LEU A 14 -6.66 19.80 16.80
CA LEU A 14 -5.65 20.77 17.21
C LEU A 14 -4.70 20.16 18.25
N GLU A 15 -5.24 19.45 19.24
CA GLU A 15 -4.45 18.72 20.26
C GLU A 15 -3.59 17.62 19.62
N MET A 16 -4.17 16.83 18.71
CA MET A 16 -3.44 15.80 17.97
C MET A 16 -2.33 16.36 17.08
N ALA A 17 -2.54 17.56 16.52
CA ALA A 17 -1.51 18.24 15.74
C ALA A 17 -0.37 18.76 16.62
N GLN A 18 -0.68 19.24 17.83
CA GLN A 18 0.31 19.75 18.78
C GLN A 18 1.19 18.63 19.35
N ASP A 19 0.61 17.50 19.77
CA ASP A 19 1.36 16.31 20.23
C ASP A 19 2.29 15.77 19.13
N LEU A 20 1.76 15.61 17.91
CA LEU A 20 2.55 15.14 16.77
C LEU A 20 3.71 16.10 16.42
N THR A 21 3.46 17.40 16.55
CA THR A 21 4.49 18.44 16.35
C THR A 21 5.61 18.30 17.38
N TRP A 22 5.28 18.09 18.65
CA TRP A 22 6.28 17.94 19.71
C TRP A 22 7.13 16.68 19.50
N GLN A 23 6.49 15.55 19.18
CA GLN A 23 7.21 14.30 18.88
C GLN A 23 8.12 14.48 17.65
N TYR A 24 7.66 15.17 16.60
CA TYR A 24 8.49 15.51 15.45
C TYR A 24 9.72 16.34 15.84
N LEU A 25 9.56 17.33 16.73
CA LEU A 25 10.67 18.19 17.16
C LEU A 25 11.77 17.41 17.89
N ILE A 26 11.42 16.38 18.66
CA ILE A 26 12.41 15.49 19.30
C ILE A 26 13.28 14.79 18.26
N HIS A 27 12.67 14.29 17.19
CA HIS A 27 13.38 13.53 16.15
C HIS A 27 13.89 14.40 14.98
N ALA A 28 13.72 15.73 15.06
CA ALA A 28 14.01 16.66 13.97
C ALA A 28 15.46 16.57 13.46
N SER A 29 16.42 16.24 14.32
CA SER A 29 17.82 16.08 13.92
C SER A 29 18.02 14.96 12.89
N CYS A 30 17.40 13.80 13.07
CA CYS A 30 17.51 12.68 12.12
C CYS A 30 16.57 12.86 10.92
N TYR A 31 15.37 13.42 11.13
CA TYR A 31 14.36 13.60 10.08
C TYR A 31 14.82 14.50 8.93
N ARG A 32 15.75 15.42 9.19
CA ARG A 32 16.37 16.30 8.16
C ARG A 32 16.96 15.53 6.98
N ASN A 33 17.37 14.27 7.17
CA ASN A 33 18.02 13.45 6.14
C ASN A 33 17.08 12.41 5.48
N LEU A 34 15.77 12.51 5.71
CA LEU A 34 14.76 11.56 5.20
C LEU A 34 14.03 12.03 3.94
N SER A 35 14.24 13.26 3.49
CA SER A 35 13.47 13.86 2.37
C SER A 35 13.48 13.02 1.09
N SER A 36 14.63 12.45 0.74
CA SER A 36 14.75 11.54 -0.42
C SER A 36 13.97 10.24 -0.24
N GLU A 37 14.00 9.64 0.95
CA GLU A 37 13.32 8.37 1.20
C GLU A 37 11.80 8.55 1.24
N TYR A 38 11.31 9.61 1.87
CA TYR A 38 9.90 9.97 1.85
C TYR A 38 9.38 10.21 0.43
N ARG A 39 10.18 10.87 -0.41
CA ARG A 39 9.81 11.10 -1.81
C ARG A 39 9.65 9.77 -2.56
N LYS A 40 10.57 8.81 -2.39
CA LYS A 40 10.45 7.49 -3.03
C LYS A 40 9.17 6.77 -2.63
N CYS A 41 8.85 6.76 -1.34
CA CYS A 41 7.63 6.13 -0.84
C CYS A 41 6.37 6.84 -1.39
N ALA A 42 6.33 8.17 -1.37
CA ALA A 42 5.22 8.96 -1.86
C ALA A 42 5.02 8.78 -3.38
N ASP A 43 6.10 8.86 -4.18
CA ASP A 43 6.05 8.71 -5.63
C ASP A 43 5.54 7.31 -6.03
N SER A 44 6.04 6.28 -5.34
CA SER A 44 5.57 4.90 -5.55
C SER A 44 4.08 4.75 -5.22
N TYR A 45 3.64 5.29 -4.09
CA TYR A 45 2.23 5.27 -3.68
C TYR A 45 1.33 6.00 -4.68
N LEU A 46 1.68 7.23 -5.04
CA LEU A 46 0.89 8.05 -5.98
C LEU A 46 0.81 7.39 -7.35
N THR A 47 1.92 6.85 -7.85
CA THR A 47 1.95 6.12 -9.14
C THR A 47 1.02 4.91 -9.12
N GLN A 48 1.08 4.10 -8.07
CA GLN A 48 0.21 2.94 -7.92
C GLN A 48 -1.26 3.34 -7.75
N GLN A 49 -1.53 4.43 -7.03
CA GLN A 49 -2.88 4.95 -6.85
C GLN A 49 -3.48 5.43 -8.18
N GLU A 50 -2.71 6.14 -9.01
CA GLU A 50 -3.14 6.57 -10.34
C GLU A 50 -3.42 5.40 -11.27
N THR A 51 -2.61 4.34 -11.21
CA THR A 51 -2.90 3.10 -11.95
C THR A 51 -4.19 2.45 -11.44
N ALA A 52 -4.35 2.32 -10.12
CA ALA A 52 -5.53 1.72 -9.50
C ALA A 52 -6.84 2.45 -9.84
N LYS A 53 -6.80 3.78 -9.99
CA LYS A 53 -7.96 4.59 -10.39
C LYS A 53 -8.45 4.23 -11.79
N LYS A 54 -7.51 4.00 -12.72
CA LYS A 54 -7.77 3.71 -14.14
C LYS A 54 -8.23 2.29 -14.39
N GLU A 55 -7.91 1.36 -13.50
CA GLU A 55 -8.38 -0.03 -13.61
C GLU A 55 -9.90 -0.10 -13.52
N ASP A 56 -10.51 -0.89 -14.41
CA ASP A 56 -11.95 -1.16 -14.35
C ASP A 56 -12.22 -2.29 -13.36
N MET A 57 -12.71 -1.92 -12.17
CA MET A 57 -13.06 -2.86 -11.12
C MET A 57 -14.19 -2.29 -10.26
N PRO A 58 -14.94 -3.15 -9.54
CA PRO A 58 -15.98 -2.69 -8.63
C PRO A 58 -15.46 -1.67 -7.61
N VAL A 59 -16.31 -0.71 -7.23
CA VAL A 59 -15.95 0.34 -6.26
C VAL A 59 -15.38 -0.23 -4.95
N LYS A 60 -15.93 -1.35 -4.48
CA LYS A 60 -15.44 -2.05 -3.28
C LYS A 60 -14.01 -2.55 -3.44
N ASP A 61 -13.66 -3.07 -4.62
CA ASP A 61 -12.30 -3.52 -4.92
C ASP A 61 -11.33 -2.35 -5.10
N LYS A 62 -11.78 -1.24 -5.71
CA LYS A 62 -10.98 0.00 -5.77
C LYS A 62 -10.65 0.53 -4.38
N LEU A 63 -11.63 0.52 -3.48
CA LEU A 63 -11.46 0.95 -2.09
C LEU A 63 -10.47 0.03 -1.36
N ARG A 64 -10.68 -1.30 -1.42
CA ARG A 64 -9.75 -2.29 -0.85
C ARG A 64 -8.33 -2.07 -1.37
N LYS A 65 -8.17 -1.96 -2.70
CA LYS A 65 -6.89 -1.69 -3.34
C LYS A 65 -6.25 -0.41 -2.83
N SER A 66 -7.02 0.67 -2.73
CA SER A 66 -6.54 1.96 -2.19
C SER A 66 -6.09 1.84 -0.73
N CYS A 67 -6.82 1.11 0.11
CA CYS A 67 -6.43 0.86 1.50
C CYS A 67 -5.14 0.05 1.61
N CYS A 68 -4.97 -0.99 0.79
CA CYS A 68 -3.75 -1.77 0.74
C CYS A 68 -2.53 -0.94 0.28
N LEU A 69 -2.70 -0.09 -0.74
CA LEU A 69 -1.66 0.83 -1.18
C LEU A 69 -1.27 1.82 -0.09
N PHE A 70 -2.26 2.32 0.66
CA PHE A 70 -2.00 3.23 1.77
C PHE A 70 -1.26 2.55 2.92
N ASP A 71 -1.63 1.32 3.29
CA ASP A 71 -0.90 0.55 4.31
C ASP A 71 0.54 0.24 3.86
N GLY A 72 0.76 -0.03 2.56
CA GLY A 72 2.10 -0.15 1.99
C GLY A 72 2.90 1.14 2.04
N TYR A 73 2.27 2.30 1.81
CA TYR A 73 2.91 3.61 1.94
C TYR A 73 3.35 3.90 3.39
N LYS A 74 2.49 3.56 4.36
CA LYS A 74 2.82 3.64 5.78
C LYS A 74 4.04 2.80 6.13
N GLU A 75 4.06 1.53 5.71
CA GLU A 75 5.17 0.62 6.00
C GLU A 75 6.46 1.08 5.33
N CYS A 76 6.40 1.52 4.07
CA CYS A 76 7.56 2.10 3.36
C CYS A 76 8.16 3.26 4.15
N THR A 77 7.31 4.17 4.63
CA THR A 77 7.72 5.31 5.46
C THR A 77 8.38 4.85 6.76
N ARG A 78 7.77 3.90 7.47
CA ARG A 78 8.30 3.35 8.72
C ARG A 78 9.70 2.74 8.51
N VAL A 79 9.84 1.87 7.50
CA VAL A 79 11.11 1.21 7.15
C VAL A 79 12.17 2.24 6.74
N ALA A 80 11.80 3.22 5.92
CA ALA A 80 12.70 4.29 5.49
C ALA A 80 13.28 5.08 6.69
N VAL A 81 12.44 5.37 7.69
CA VAL A 81 12.89 6.04 8.92
C VAL A 81 13.76 5.10 9.75
N LEU A 82 13.34 3.85 9.94
CA LEU A 82 14.08 2.84 10.72
C LEU A 82 15.50 2.62 10.21
N HIS A 83 15.74 2.76 8.92
CA HIS A 83 17.07 2.65 8.33
C HIS A 83 18.04 3.77 8.72
N LYS A 84 17.55 4.95 9.14
CA LYS A 84 18.40 6.13 9.43
C LYS A 84 18.18 6.70 10.84
N CYS A 85 17.13 6.29 11.52
CA CYS A 85 16.69 6.80 12.80
C CYS A 85 16.36 5.65 13.77
N SER A 86 15.82 5.98 14.95
CA SER A 86 15.43 4.98 15.95
C SER A 86 14.08 4.32 15.62
N PRO A 87 13.74 3.20 16.28
CA PRO A 87 12.41 2.58 16.17
C PRO A 87 11.28 3.55 16.56
N GLU A 88 11.46 4.37 17.60
CA GLU A 88 10.45 5.33 18.04
C GLU A 88 10.19 6.41 16.97
N ALA A 89 11.26 6.86 16.30
CA ALA A 89 11.14 7.73 15.14
C ALA A 89 10.39 7.03 13.99
N ALA A 90 10.65 5.75 13.77
CA ALA A 90 9.96 5.00 12.72
C ALA A 90 8.46 4.89 12.97
N ASP A 91 8.07 4.60 14.22
CA ASP A 91 6.68 4.57 14.65
C ASP A 91 6.00 5.93 14.52
N LEU A 92 6.72 7.01 14.84
CA LEU A 92 6.24 8.37 14.60
C LEU A 92 6.01 8.62 13.10
N GLY A 93 6.92 8.18 12.23
CA GLY A 93 6.77 8.28 10.77
C GLY A 93 5.49 7.61 10.27
N GLU A 94 5.21 6.38 10.73
CA GLU A 94 3.96 5.68 10.43
C GLU A 94 2.73 6.46 10.92
N GLN A 95 2.79 6.98 12.15
CA GLN A 95 1.69 7.74 12.76
C GLN A 95 1.41 9.04 12.00
N ILE A 96 2.45 9.76 11.55
CA ILE A 96 2.31 10.97 10.73
C ILE A 96 1.53 10.64 9.45
N VAL A 97 1.92 9.59 8.73
CA VAL A 97 1.24 9.16 7.50
C VAL A 97 -0.21 8.77 7.79
N THR A 98 -0.43 7.97 8.83
CA THR A 98 -1.77 7.51 9.24
C THR A 98 -2.69 8.67 9.61
N LYS A 99 -2.16 9.68 10.31
CA LYS A 99 -2.89 10.90 10.65
C LYS A 99 -3.18 11.77 9.42
N ALA A 100 -2.22 11.90 8.51
CA ALA A 100 -2.39 12.64 7.26
C ALA A 100 -3.46 12.04 6.33
N GLY A 101 -3.65 10.71 6.35
CA GLY A 101 -4.75 10.05 5.63
C GLY A 101 -6.15 10.44 6.14
N GLY A 102 -6.24 11.04 7.32
CA GLY A 102 -7.47 11.53 7.92
C GLY A 102 -8.40 10.43 8.47
N PRO A 103 -9.53 10.83 9.08
CA PRO A 103 -10.43 9.90 9.78
C PRO A 103 -11.04 8.82 8.88
N LEU A 104 -11.27 9.16 7.60
CA LEU A 104 -11.81 8.23 6.62
C LEU A 104 -10.86 7.05 6.43
N VAL A 105 -9.57 7.31 6.19
CA VAL A 105 -8.58 6.26 6.01
C VAL A 105 -8.36 5.51 7.31
N GLN A 106 -8.29 6.20 8.45
CA GLN A 106 -8.13 5.55 9.75
C GLN A 106 -9.24 4.57 10.07
N THR A 107 -10.49 4.91 9.75
CA THR A 107 -11.65 4.05 10.07
C THR A 107 -11.84 2.95 9.03
N HIS A 108 -11.83 3.32 7.74
CA HIS A 108 -12.16 2.38 6.67
C HIS A 108 -11.00 1.49 6.26
N CYS A 109 -9.75 1.93 6.46
CA CYS A 109 -8.57 1.17 6.10
C CYS A 109 -7.91 0.43 7.28
N ALA A 110 -8.41 0.55 8.52
CA ALA A 110 -7.80 -0.01 9.73
C ALA A 110 -7.44 -1.51 9.62
N ASN A 111 -8.29 -2.28 8.96
CA ASN A 111 -8.20 -3.74 8.88
C ASN A 111 -7.47 -4.24 7.62
N PHE A 112 -7.13 -3.35 6.68
CA PHE A 112 -6.39 -3.74 5.49
C PHE A 112 -4.89 -3.66 5.77
N LYS A 113 -4.20 -4.78 5.55
CA LYS A 113 -2.76 -4.89 5.74
C LYS A 113 -2.10 -5.31 4.44
N HIS A 114 -1.15 -4.53 3.96
CA HIS A 114 -0.50 -4.72 2.65
C HIS A 114 0.10 -6.12 2.45
N ASN A 115 0.48 -6.81 3.52
CA ASN A 115 1.05 -8.16 3.52
C ASN A 115 0.02 -9.29 3.75
N THR A 116 -1.28 -8.99 3.75
CA THR A 116 -2.34 -10.00 3.94
C THR A 116 -2.95 -10.46 2.62
N PRO A 117 -3.63 -11.63 2.60
CA PRO A 117 -4.32 -12.12 1.40
C PRO A 117 -5.34 -11.13 0.82
N ASP A 118 -5.95 -10.28 1.66
CA ASP A 118 -6.88 -9.25 1.19
C ASP A 118 -6.21 -8.22 0.27
N CYS A 119 -4.91 -8.03 0.44
CA CYS A 119 -4.04 -7.17 -0.36
C CYS A 119 -3.17 -7.94 -1.35
N ALA A 120 -3.33 -9.27 -1.43
CA ALA A 120 -2.71 -10.06 -2.48
C ALA A 120 -3.44 -9.75 -3.80
N PHE A 121 -2.93 -8.77 -4.53
CA PHE A 121 -3.37 -8.52 -5.89
C PHE A 121 -2.87 -9.69 -6.74
N HIS A 122 -3.73 -10.69 -6.91
CA HIS A 122 -3.59 -11.56 -8.07
C HIS A 122 -3.70 -10.63 -9.28
N THR A 123 -2.57 -10.36 -9.92
CA THR A 123 -2.58 -10.03 -11.33
C THR A 123 -3.46 -11.10 -11.97
N SER A 124 -4.66 -10.73 -12.38
CA SER A 124 -5.42 -11.49 -13.35
C SER A 124 -4.65 -11.40 -14.66
N SER A 125 -3.45 -11.98 -14.69
CA SER A 125 -2.80 -12.36 -15.92
C SER A 125 -3.80 -13.32 -16.54
N ALA A 126 -4.47 -12.86 -17.59
CA ALA A 126 -5.29 -13.69 -18.46
C ALA A 126 -4.46 -14.78 -19.19
N ILE A 127 -3.32 -15.21 -18.62
CA ILE A 127 -2.32 -16.10 -19.19
C ILE A 127 -2.27 -17.46 -18.44
N SER A 128 -2.97 -17.64 -17.31
CA SER A 128 -2.96 -18.95 -16.62
C SER A 128 -4.35 -19.47 -16.27
N LYS A 129 -5.14 -19.70 -17.33
CA LYS A 129 -6.15 -20.76 -17.36
C LYS A 129 -5.99 -21.60 -18.62
N MET A 130 -4.75 -21.97 -18.98
CA MET A 130 -4.58 -23.15 -19.82
C MET A 130 -4.55 -24.35 -18.89
N PRO A 131 -5.53 -25.26 -18.97
CA PRO A 131 -5.52 -26.44 -18.12
C PRO A 131 -4.29 -27.27 -18.51
N LEU A 132 -3.58 -27.78 -17.50
CA LEU A 132 -2.40 -28.65 -17.60
C LEU A 132 -2.48 -29.71 -18.75
N PRO A 133 -3.63 -30.33 -19.07
CA PRO A 133 -3.74 -31.30 -20.17
C PRO A 133 -3.43 -30.73 -21.56
N VAL A 134 -3.66 -29.44 -21.79
CA VAL A 134 -3.44 -28.81 -23.11
C VAL A 134 -1.95 -28.68 -23.40
N LEU A 135 -1.14 -28.42 -22.36
CA LEU A 135 0.32 -28.37 -22.48
C LEU A 135 0.89 -29.78 -22.76
N PHE A 136 0.33 -30.81 -22.12
CA PHE A 136 0.71 -32.21 -22.36
C PHE A 136 0.34 -32.66 -23.78
N LEU A 137 -0.85 -32.33 -24.29
CA LEU A 137 -1.27 -32.69 -25.65
C LEU A 137 -0.40 -32.01 -26.72
N ALA A 138 -0.05 -30.73 -26.53
CA ALA A 138 0.84 -30.02 -27.44
C ALA A 138 2.25 -30.65 -27.46
N CYS A 139 2.77 -31.02 -26.29
CA CYS A 139 4.08 -31.68 -26.17
C CYS A 139 4.07 -33.08 -26.83
N PHE A 140 3.01 -33.86 -26.62
CA PHE A 140 2.85 -35.16 -27.28
C PHE A 140 2.79 -35.04 -28.80
N LEU A 141 2.02 -34.09 -29.35
CA LEU A 141 1.93 -33.88 -30.79
C LEU A 141 3.28 -33.50 -31.41
N LEU A 142 4.11 -32.69 -30.72
CA LEU A 142 5.45 -32.35 -31.19
C LEU A 142 6.40 -33.56 -31.20
N LEU A 143 6.32 -34.45 -30.20
CA LEU A 143 7.09 -35.70 -30.16
C LEU A 143 6.64 -36.70 -31.25
N PHE A 144 5.34 -36.76 -31.53
CA PHE A 144 4.83 -37.61 -32.61
C PHE A 144 5.29 -37.10 -33.99
N LEU A 145 5.30 -35.79 -34.22
CA LEU A 145 5.81 -35.22 -35.47
C LEU A 145 7.31 -35.45 -35.64
N SER A 146 8.12 -35.31 -34.59
CA SER A 146 9.55 -35.58 -34.66
C SER A 146 9.85 -37.06 -34.94
N MET A 147 9.06 -37.98 -34.38
CA MET A 147 9.15 -39.41 -34.67
C MET A 147 8.69 -39.75 -36.10
N TYR A 148 7.68 -39.06 -36.62
CA TYR A 148 7.20 -39.24 -38.00
C TYR A 148 8.20 -38.67 -39.03
N SER A 149 8.87 -37.56 -38.74
CA SER A 149 9.92 -37.00 -39.61
C SER A 149 11.25 -37.76 -39.54
N TYR A 150 11.45 -38.62 -38.53
CA TYR A 150 12.65 -39.46 -38.39
C TYR A 150 12.50 -40.84 -39.06
N ARG A 151 11.30 -41.19 -39.53
CA ARG A 151 11.02 -42.43 -40.25
C ARG A 151 10.81 -42.17 -41.72
#